data_AF-A0A969RI09-F1
#
_entry.id   AF-A0A969RI09-F1
#
_cell.length_a   1.000
_cell.length_b   1.000
_cell.length_c   1.000
_cell.angle_alpha   90.00
_cell.angle_beta   90.00
_cell.angle_gamma   90.00
#
_symmetry.space_group_name_H-M   'P 1'
#
loop_
_entity.id
_entity.type
_entity.pdbx_description
1 polymer ?
#
loop_
_entity_poly.entity_id
_entity_poly.type
_entity_poly.pdbx_seq_one_letter_code
_entity_poly.pdbx_strand_id
1 'polypeptide(L)'
;MQEPPTTLQQQFSLGAVQTTISPELSFRGWMDELRIWKIARTEEQIQDNLFRRLQDDFDQLIAYYDCDATNPLQDQSGRGLHLSVSNPDQTFVLSTAPISSETAQVRSALAGISTDFHDHMDSSPAVQEYGDMQYDSNGALFGVMKRCYSYIKDGTWHLITGFKVGDLEMEWIGQAQYDPQLIGFIEGTPPCSWREPDRQIAIRPEQLDRSEAGRRCGV
;
A
#
# COMPACT_ATOMS: atom_id res chain seq x y z
N MET A 1 -11.57 35.96 44.68
CA MET A 1 -12.19 35.12 43.64
C MET A 1 -11.52 35.50 42.35
N GLN A 2 -10.55 34.70 41.90
CA GLN A 2 -9.71 35.01 40.75
C GLN A 2 -10.23 34.12 39.61
N GLU A 3 -10.71 34.77 38.54
CA GLU A 3 -11.19 34.12 37.32
C GLU A 3 -10.11 33.16 36.78
N PRO A 4 -10.46 31.95 36.30
CA PRO A 4 -9.48 31.05 35.71
C PRO A 4 -9.03 31.60 34.34
N PRO A 5 -7.73 31.79 34.09
CA PRO A 5 -7.27 32.15 32.76
C PRO A 5 -7.10 30.88 31.93
N THR A 6 -8.11 30.52 31.15
CA THR A 6 -7.92 29.50 30.11
C THR A 6 -8.78 29.76 28.88
N THR A 7 -8.55 30.90 28.23
CA THR A 7 -8.67 30.91 26.77
C THR A 7 -7.53 30.05 26.25
N LEU A 8 -7.81 28.76 25.98
CA LEU A 8 -6.93 27.94 25.17
C LEU A 8 -6.82 28.64 23.80
N GLN A 9 -5.71 29.34 23.59
CA GLN A 9 -5.36 29.82 22.27
C GLN A 9 -5.26 28.57 21.39
N GLN A 10 -5.96 28.54 20.26
CA GLN A 10 -5.84 27.43 19.31
C GLN A 10 -4.37 27.32 18.92
N GLN A 11 -3.70 26.30 19.44
CA GLN A 11 -2.29 26.06 19.24
C GLN A 11 -2.11 24.64 18.76
N PHE A 12 -1.30 24.49 17.71
CA PHE A 12 -0.73 23.21 17.33
C PHE A 12 0.72 23.17 17.85
N SER A 13 1.04 22.17 18.66
CA SER A 13 2.39 21.93 19.16
C SER A 13 2.78 20.48 18.93
N LEU A 14 4.06 20.26 18.63
CA LEU A 14 4.62 18.94 18.38
C LEU A 14 5.54 18.52 19.53
N GLY A 15 5.41 17.27 19.99
CA GLY A 15 6.31 16.68 20.98
C GLY A 15 6.14 17.20 22.42
N ALA A 16 5.29 18.21 22.66
CA ALA A 16 4.87 18.67 23.98
C ALA A 16 3.60 19.52 23.85
N VAL A 17 2.90 19.75 24.97
CA VAL A 17 1.85 20.76 25.06
C VAL A 17 2.48 22.06 25.54
N GLN A 18 2.45 23.10 24.72
CA GLN A 18 2.97 24.40 25.13
C GLN A 18 1.96 25.09 26.04
N THR A 19 2.40 25.51 27.23
CA THR A 19 1.64 26.40 28.10
C THR A 19 2.31 27.77 28.16
N THR A 20 1.66 28.73 28.82
CA THR A 20 2.19 30.09 29.05
C THR A 20 3.49 30.10 29.86
N ILE A 21 3.75 29.06 30.64
CA ILE A 21 4.87 29.01 31.61
C ILE A 21 5.98 28.09 31.11
N SER A 22 5.62 26.86 30.69
CA SER A 22 6.58 25.86 30.22
C SER A 22 5.86 24.75 29.44
N PRO A 23 6.55 24.02 28.55
CA PRO A 23 5.96 22.84 27.92
C PRO A 23 5.65 21.75 28.96
N GLU A 24 4.50 21.11 28.82
CA GLU A 24 4.05 19.96 29.61
C GLU A 24 3.93 18.70 28.72
N LEU A 25 3.87 17.52 29.34
CA LEU A 25 3.66 16.22 28.65
C LEU A 25 4.64 15.98 27.49
N SER A 26 5.93 16.25 27.71
CA SER A 26 6.95 16.10 26.67
C SER A 26 7.12 14.64 26.24
N PHE A 27 7.01 14.41 24.94
CA PHE A 27 7.37 13.15 24.32
C PHE A 27 8.88 12.93 24.40
N ARG A 28 9.28 11.70 24.77
CA ARG A 28 10.69 11.28 24.80
C ARG A 28 10.93 10.24 23.73
N GLY A 29 11.51 10.66 22.62
CA GLY A 29 11.81 9.81 21.49
C GLY A 29 12.13 10.63 20.25
N TRP A 30 12.22 9.93 19.13
CA TRP A 30 12.48 10.51 17.81
C TRP A 30 11.19 10.48 17.00
N MET A 31 11.00 11.50 16.16
CA MET A 31 9.89 11.59 15.22
C MET A 31 10.46 11.85 13.84
N ASP A 32 9.84 11.26 12.83
CA ASP A 32 10.19 11.43 11.42
C ASP A 32 8.92 11.35 10.57
N GLU A 33 8.94 11.98 9.39
CA GLU A 33 7.86 11.94 8.40
C GLU A 33 6.45 12.29 8.95
N LEU A 34 6.33 13.36 9.74
CA LEU A 34 5.06 13.74 10.36
C LEU A 34 4.08 14.34 9.34
N ARG A 35 2.88 13.75 9.26
CA ARG A 35 1.85 14.14 8.29
C ARG A 35 0.50 14.38 8.99
N ILE A 36 -0.17 15.47 8.65
CA ILE A 36 -1.51 15.82 9.14
C ILE A 36 -2.44 15.88 7.94
N TRP A 37 -3.54 15.11 8.00
CA TRP A 37 -4.49 14.99 6.90
C TRP A 37 -5.84 15.59 7.27
N LYS A 38 -6.54 16.12 6.26
CA LYS A 38 -7.90 16.64 6.39
C LYS A 38 -8.95 15.52 6.46
N ILE A 39 -8.63 14.36 5.90
CA ILE A 39 -9.50 13.19 5.87
C ILE A 39 -8.89 12.02 6.64
N ALA A 40 -9.74 11.08 7.06
CA ALA A 40 -9.27 9.80 7.55
C ALA A 40 -8.70 8.98 6.39
N ARG A 41 -7.46 8.51 6.52
CA ARG A 41 -6.82 7.62 5.55
C ARG A 41 -7.25 6.18 5.77
N THR A 42 -7.39 5.41 4.69
CA THR A 42 -7.64 3.97 4.79
C THR A 42 -6.38 3.24 5.26
N GLU A 43 -6.54 2.00 5.73
CA GLU A 43 -5.42 1.16 6.14
C GLU A 43 -4.42 0.97 4.99
N GLU A 44 -4.91 0.68 3.79
CA GLU A 44 -4.10 0.49 2.59
C GLU A 44 -3.35 1.77 2.22
N GLN A 45 -3.99 2.94 2.32
CA GLN A 45 -3.34 4.23 2.07
C GLN A 45 -2.23 4.52 3.10
N ILE A 46 -2.38 4.08 4.35
CA ILE A 46 -1.34 4.23 5.37
C ILE A 46 -0.17 3.29 5.04
N GLN A 47 -0.45 2.02 4.74
CA GLN A 47 0.56 1.01 4.42
C GLN A 47 1.37 1.39 3.16
N ASP A 48 0.69 1.85 2.11
CA ASP A 48 1.30 2.28 0.84
C ASP A 48 2.25 3.49 1.01
N ASN A 49 2.09 4.27 2.09
CA ASN A 49 2.88 5.47 2.36
C ASN A 49 3.81 5.36 3.58
N LEU A 50 3.85 4.21 4.25
CA LEU A 50 4.54 4.04 5.53
C LEU A 50 6.07 4.18 5.41
N PHE A 51 6.65 3.66 4.33
CA PHE A 51 8.11 3.54 4.13
C PHE A 51 8.67 4.42 3.02
N ARG A 52 7.88 5.40 2.56
CA ARG A 52 8.28 6.32 1.48
C ARG A 52 8.03 7.75 1.88
N ARG A 53 8.81 8.66 1.29
CA ARG A 53 8.49 10.09 1.34
C ARG A 53 7.23 10.36 0.54
N LEU A 54 6.43 11.31 1.02
CA LEU A 54 5.24 11.71 0.29
C LEU A 54 5.67 12.56 -0.92
N GLN A 55 5.51 12.02 -2.12
CA GLN A 55 5.87 12.70 -3.38
C GLN A 55 4.64 13.33 -4.04
N ASP A 56 3.48 12.71 -3.85
CA ASP A 56 2.20 13.06 -4.44
C ASP A 56 1.11 13.01 -3.35
N ASP A 57 -0.08 13.57 -3.60
CA ASP A 57 -1.22 13.63 -2.66
C ASP A 57 -1.16 14.77 -1.61
N PHE A 58 -0.93 16.01 -2.07
CA PHE A 58 -0.92 17.21 -1.22
C PHE A 58 -2.30 17.85 -1.00
N ASP A 59 -3.30 17.52 -1.83
CA ASP A 59 -4.62 18.19 -1.82
C ASP A 59 -5.34 18.05 -0.48
N GLN A 60 -5.19 16.87 0.13
CA GLN A 60 -5.84 16.50 1.38
C GLN A 60 -4.91 16.62 2.58
N LEU A 61 -3.66 17.01 2.35
CA LEU A 61 -2.63 17.19 3.35
C LEU A 61 -2.73 18.61 3.94
N ILE A 62 -2.79 18.69 5.27
CA ILE A 62 -2.82 19.94 6.04
C ILE A 62 -1.39 20.39 6.35
N ALA A 63 -0.52 19.47 6.77
CA ALA A 63 0.87 19.80 7.08
C ALA A 63 1.75 18.57 6.90
N TYR A 64 3.00 18.78 6.49
CA TYR A 64 4.00 17.72 6.37
C TYR A 64 5.36 18.22 6.82
N TYR A 65 5.95 17.53 7.79
CA TYR A 65 7.27 17.84 8.32
C TYR A 65 8.15 16.60 8.14
N ASP A 66 9.19 16.74 7.32
CA ASP A 66 10.19 15.70 7.02
C ASP A 66 11.23 15.52 8.13
N CYS A 67 11.27 16.42 9.12
CA CYS A 67 12.20 16.39 10.26
C CYS A 67 13.70 16.38 9.88
N ASP A 68 14.07 16.79 8.65
CA ASP A 68 15.43 16.74 8.10
C ASP A 68 16.37 17.89 8.59
N ALA A 69 16.28 18.26 9.86
CA ALA A 69 17.16 19.27 10.50
C ALA A 69 17.05 20.70 9.98
N THR A 70 15.83 21.25 9.90
CA THR A 70 15.58 22.66 9.61
C THR A 70 15.10 23.42 10.86
N ASN A 71 15.60 24.64 11.08
CA ASN A 71 15.07 25.57 12.09
C ASN A 71 14.75 26.92 11.41
N PRO A 72 13.47 27.31 11.28
CA PRO A 72 12.28 26.60 11.76
C PRO A 72 12.05 25.28 11.02
N LEU A 73 11.30 24.36 11.66
CA LEU A 73 10.90 23.10 11.03
C LEU A 73 9.95 23.41 9.88
N GLN A 74 10.40 23.13 8.67
CA GLN A 74 9.70 23.52 7.45
C GLN A 74 8.49 22.63 7.17
N ASP A 75 7.46 23.24 6.60
CA ASP A 75 6.24 22.57 6.18
C ASP A 75 6.33 22.33 4.68
N GLN A 76 6.43 21.06 4.32
CA GLN A 76 6.56 20.57 2.95
C GLN A 76 5.22 20.44 2.24
N SER A 77 4.08 20.69 2.91
CA SER A 77 2.75 20.68 2.27
C SER A 77 2.50 21.89 1.37
N GLY A 78 3.40 22.88 1.37
CA GLY A 78 3.26 24.12 0.60
C GLY A 78 2.28 25.14 1.21
N ARG A 79 1.77 24.90 2.42
CA ARG A 79 0.84 25.81 3.12
C ARG A 79 1.53 26.81 4.04
N GLY A 80 2.84 26.70 4.21
CA GLY A 80 3.65 27.63 5.00
C GLY A 80 3.43 27.52 6.50
N LEU A 81 2.96 26.37 6.99
CA LEU A 81 2.70 26.12 8.42
C LEU A 81 3.99 25.75 9.15
N HIS A 82 5.03 26.58 9.04
CA HIS A 82 6.33 26.31 9.66
C HIS A 82 6.24 26.32 11.19
N LEU A 83 6.92 25.37 11.84
CA LEU A 83 6.96 25.29 13.31
C LEU A 83 8.26 25.86 13.85
N SER A 84 8.13 26.81 14.78
CA SER A 84 9.26 27.29 15.56
C SER A 84 9.65 26.25 16.62
N VAL A 85 10.93 25.93 16.68
CA VAL A 85 11.47 25.04 17.71
C VAL A 85 11.63 25.82 19.01
N SER A 86 10.92 25.42 20.07
CA SER A 86 10.98 26.08 21.37
C SER A 86 12.08 25.54 22.29
N ASN A 87 12.58 24.33 22.03
CA ASN A 87 13.65 23.71 22.80
C ASN A 87 15.03 23.97 22.15
N PRO A 88 15.91 24.76 22.77
CA PRO A 88 17.26 25.01 22.23
C PRO A 88 18.14 23.75 22.21
N ASP A 89 17.82 22.72 22.99
CA ASP A 89 18.54 21.45 23.05
C ASP A 89 17.98 20.39 22.08
N GLN A 90 17.14 20.79 21.11
CA GLN A 90 16.69 19.86 20.07
C GLN A 90 17.89 19.34 19.29
N THR A 91 18.06 18.02 19.29
CA THR A 91 19.07 17.35 18.46
C THR A 91 18.38 16.72 17.27
N PHE A 92 18.93 16.95 16.08
CA PHE A 92 18.56 16.20 14.89
C PHE A 92 19.55 15.05 14.76
N VAL A 93 19.02 13.84 14.65
CA VAL A 93 19.81 12.64 14.39
C VAL A 93 19.46 12.12 13.01
N LEU A 94 20.43 11.43 12.41
CA LEU A 94 20.19 10.74 11.17
C LEU A 94 19.08 9.71 11.37
N SER A 95 18.05 9.77 10.53
CA SER A 95 16.92 8.85 10.63
C SER A 95 17.38 7.41 10.39
N THR A 96 16.96 6.52 11.28
CA THR A 96 17.05 5.06 11.10
C THR A 96 15.76 4.48 10.55
N ALA A 97 14.74 5.32 10.32
CA ALA A 97 13.49 4.87 9.71
C ALA A 97 13.78 4.36 8.30
N PRO A 98 13.15 3.25 7.89
CA PRO A 98 13.40 2.68 6.59
C PRO A 98 12.59 3.46 5.52
N ILE A 99 12.89 4.74 5.33
CA ILE A 99 12.33 5.56 4.26
C ILE A 99 13.16 5.34 2.99
N SER A 100 12.53 4.90 1.90
CA SER A 100 13.21 4.69 0.61
C SER A 100 12.26 4.87 -0.57
N SER A 101 12.79 4.73 -1.78
CA SER A 101 12.04 4.57 -3.02
C SER A 101 11.57 3.13 -3.25
N GLU A 102 11.79 2.24 -2.27
CA GLU A 102 11.50 0.82 -2.31
C GLU A 102 11.02 0.33 -0.94
N THR A 103 10.63 -0.95 -0.83
CA THR A 103 10.24 -1.56 0.45
C THR A 103 11.36 -1.45 1.49
N ALA A 104 11.00 -1.47 2.79
CA ALA A 104 11.92 -1.27 3.90
C ALA A 104 13.20 -2.13 3.82
N GLN A 105 13.08 -3.37 3.33
CA GLN A 105 14.17 -4.34 3.17
C GLN A 105 15.04 -4.16 1.91
N VAL A 106 14.58 -3.42 0.90
CA VAL A 106 15.29 -3.24 -0.37
C VAL A 106 15.89 -1.83 -0.37
N ARG A 107 17.19 -1.74 -0.07
CA ARG A 107 17.92 -0.46 -0.01
C ARG A 107 19.15 -0.47 -0.88
N SER A 108 19.49 0.70 -1.40
CA SER A 108 20.81 0.93 -1.98
C SER A 108 21.88 0.83 -0.89
N ALA A 109 22.88 -0.03 -1.09
CA ALA A 109 23.99 -0.25 -0.17
C ALA A 109 24.89 0.98 0.03
N LEU A 110 24.66 2.06 -0.73
CA LEU A 110 25.52 3.25 -0.76
C LEU A 110 25.44 4.10 0.52
N ALA A 111 24.40 3.97 1.33
CA ALA A 111 24.20 4.82 2.52
C ALA A 111 24.95 4.34 3.78
N GLY A 112 25.51 3.13 3.81
CA GLY A 112 26.38 2.63 4.90
C GLY A 112 25.76 2.53 6.31
N ILE A 113 24.49 2.91 6.49
CA ILE A 113 23.79 2.89 7.79
C ILE A 113 23.09 1.55 7.93
N SER A 114 23.52 0.72 8.89
CA SER A 114 22.78 -0.51 9.19
C SER A 114 21.55 -0.22 10.05
N THR A 115 20.39 -0.72 9.63
CA THR A 115 19.13 -0.65 10.41
C THR A 115 18.67 -2.05 10.79
N ASP A 116 17.70 -2.16 11.71
CA ASP A 116 17.08 -3.45 12.09
C ASP A 116 16.35 -4.14 10.92
N PHE A 117 16.16 -3.44 9.79
CA PHE A 117 15.55 -3.96 8.58
C PHE A 117 16.56 -4.52 7.58
N HIS A 118 17.86 -4.51 7.91
CA HIS A 118 18.90 -5.15 7.09
C HIS A 118 19.09 -6.61 7.48
N ASP A 119 19.26 -7.45 6.46
CA ASP A 119 19.39 -8.89 6.66
C ASP A 119 20.21 -9.55 5.56
N HIS A 120 20.64 -10.79 5.80
CA HIS A 120 21.26 -11.64 4.80
C HIS A 120 20.18 -12.42 4.03
N MET A 121 20.44 -12.68 2.75
CA MET A 121 19.55 -13.45 1.88
C MET A 121 20.34 -14.59 1.25
N ASP A 122 19.81 -15.81 1.31
CA ASP A 122 20.48 -17.01 0.77
C ASP A 122 20.34 -17.10 -0.75
N SER A 123 19.41 -16.34 -1.34
CA SER A 123 19.10 -16.34 -2.76
C SER A 123 19.03 -14.92 -3.32
N SER A 124 19.24 -14.80 -4.63
CA SER A 124 18.83 -13.61 -5.38
C SER A 124 17.32 -13.41 -5.30
N PRO A 125 16.82 -12.22 -4.91
CA PRO A 125 15.38 -11.96 -4.89
C PRO A 125 14.79 -11.93 -6.30
N ALA A 126 13.55 -12.39 -6.43
CA ALA A 126 12.70 -12.18 -7.59
C ALA A 126 11.73 -11.02 -7.31
N VAL A 127 11.41 -10.26 -8.36
CA VAL A 127 10.52 -9.08 -8.29
C VAL A 127 9.38 -9.25 -9.28
N GLN A 128 8.16 -8.95 -8.86
CA GLN A 128 6.99 -8.94 -9.73
C GLN A 128 6.10 -7.73 -9.40
N GLU A 129 5.48 -7.16 -10.43
CA GLU A 129 4.50 -6.08 -10.29
C GLU A 129 3.10 -6.59 -10.60
N TYR A 130 2.09 -6.04 -9.93
CA TYR A 130 0.70 -6.40 -10.05
C TYR A 130 -0.21 -5.19 -9.81
N GLY A 131 -1.36 -5.17 -10.49
CA GLY A 131 -2.39 -4.17 -10.24
C GLY A 131 -3.24 -4.54 -9.02
N ASP A 132 -3.56 -3.52 -8.23
CA ASP A 132 -4.44 -3.61 -7.06
C ASP A 132 -5.56 -2.57 -7.18
N MET A 133 -6.78 -2.97 -6.83
CA MET A 133 -7.97 -2.13 -6.92
C MET A 133 -8.38 -1.72 -5.51
N GLN A 134 -8.33 -0.43 -5.22
CA GLN A 134 -8.54 0.11 -3.88
C GLN A 134 -9.71 1.08 -3.85
N TYR A 135 -10.27 1.28 -2.65
CA TYR A 135 -11.29 2.28 -2.39
C TYR A 135 -10.73 3.38 -1.50
N ASP A 136 -11.06 4.63 -1.82
CA ASP A 136 -10.76 5.75 -0.94
C ASP A 136 -11.80 5.85 0.20
N SER A 137 -11.60 6.80 1.11
CA SER A 137 -12.54 7.06 2.20
C SER A 137 -13.95 7.48 1.74
N ASN A 138 -14.11 7.91 0.49
CA ASN A 138 -15.39 8.30 -0.11
C ASN A 138 -16.04 7.15 -0.89
N GLY A 139 -15.39 5.97 -0.96
CA GLY A 139 -15.84 4.83 -1.75
C GLY A 139 -15.53 4.94 -3.25
N ALA A 140 -14.72 5.91 -3.67
CA ALA A 140 -14.24 6.00 -5.04
C ALA A 140 -13.21 4.89 -5.30
N LEU A 141 -13.40 4.17 -6.40
CA LEU A 141 -12.51 3.10 -6.85
C LEU A 141 -11.33 3.70 -7.62
N PHE A 142 -10.11 3.29 -7.28
CA PHE A 142 -8.89 3.65 -8.03
C PHE A 142 -7.94 2.46 -8.13
N GLY A 143 -7.09 2.47 -9.15
CA GLY A 143 -6.09 1.43 -9.38
C GLY A 143 -4.72 1.86 -8.86
N VAL A 144 -3.96 0.91 -8.33
CA VAL A 144 -2.60 1.10 -7.85
C VAL A 144 -1.70 0.01 -8.42
N MET A 145 -0.53 0.38 -8.93
CA MET A 145 0.51 -0.58 -9.29
C MET A 145 1.31 -0.90 -8.03
N LYS A 146 1.31 -2.17 -7.63
CA LYS A 146 2.07 -2.68 -6.51
C LYS A 146 3.18 -3.61 -6.98
N ARG A 147 4.21 -3.71 -6.14
CA ARG A 147 5.35 -4.61 -6.34
C ARG A 147 5.46 -5.57 -5.17
N CYS A 148 5.88 -6.79 -5.49
CA CYS A 148 6.25 -7.79 -4.50
C CYS A 148 7.66 -8.32 -4.75
N TYR A 149 8.25 -8.81 -3.66
CA TYR A 149 9.58 -9.41 -3.62
C TYR A 149 9.47 -10.81 -3.06
N SER A 150 10.18 -11.73 -3.69
CA SER A 150 10.24 -13.12 -3.28
C SER A 150 11.69 -13.56 -3.12
N TYR A 151 12.00 -14.26 -2.03
CA TYR A 151 13.36 -14.74 -1.76
C TYR A 151 13.38 -15.92 -0.79
N ILE A 152 14.52 -16.59 -0.68
CA ILE A 152 14.78 -17.64 0.30
C ILE A 152 15.71 -17.10 1.39
N LYS A 153 15.33 -17.34 2.64
CA LYS A 153 16.13 -17.04 3.83
C LYS A 153 16.00 -18.20 4.82
N ASP A 154 17.14 -18.67 5.34
CA ASP A 154 17.25 -19.81 6.25
C ASP A 154 16.50 -21.04 5.70
N GLY A 155 16.60 -21.26 4.38
CA GLY A 155 15.90 -22.33 3.65
C GLY A 155 14.38 -22.15 3.53
N THR A 156 13.81 -21.03 3.99
CA THR A 156 12.37 -20.72 3.94
C THR A 156 12.09 -19.69 2.85
N TRP A 157 11.01 -19.89 2.10
CA TRP A 157 10.55 -18.94 1.10
C TRP A 157 9.75 -17.80 1.75
N HIS A 158 10.10 -16.56 1.41
CA HIS A 158 9.46 -15.34 1.85
C HIS A 158 8.84 -14.59 0.68
N LEU A 159 7.69 -13.95 0.94
CA LEU A 159 7.02 -13.03 0.04
C LEU A 159 6.70 -11.75 0.79
N ILE A 160 7.15 -10.62 0.23
CA ILE A 160 6.81 -9.28 0.68
C ILE A 160 5.95 -8.66 -0.40
N THR A 161 4.77 -8.17 -0.05
CA THR A 161 3.82 -7.52 -0.97
C THR A 161 3.48 -6.12 -0.48
N GLY A 162 2.72 -5.36 -1.27
CA GLY A 162 2.15 -4.10 -0.81
C GLY A 162 3.00 -2.85 -1.08
N PHE A 163 4.16 -2.96 -1.73
CA PHE A 163 4.92 -1.77 -2.09
C PHE A 163 4.25 -1.02 -3.25
N LYS A 164 3.69 0.17 -2.98
CA LYS A 164 3.09 1.02 -4.00
C LYS A 164 4.16 1.62 -4.90
N VAL A 165 4.14 1.24 -6.18
CA VAL A 165 5.01 1.79 -7.24
C VAL A 165 4.43 3.09 -7.78
N GLY A 166 3.12 3.15 -7.97
CA GLY A 166 2.43 4.31 -8.52
C GLY A 166 0.94 4.09 -8.69
N ASP A 167 0.22 5.13 -9.09
CA ASP A 167 -1.20 5.03 -9.42
C ASP A 167 -1.40 4.45 -10.82
N LEU A 168 -2.47 3.68 -11.01
CA LEU A 168 -2.90 3.21 -12.33
C LEU A 168 -4.02 4.11 -12.85
N GLU A 169 -3.87 4.56 -14.08
CA GLU A 169 -4.99 5.19 -14.79
C GLU A 169 -5.99 4.12 -15.22
N MET A 170 -7.24 4.26 -14.76
CA MET A 170 -8.31 3.36 -15.14
C MET A 170 -9.05 3.91 -16.36
N GLU A 171 -8.94 3.22 -17.49
CA GLU A 171 -9.71 3.53 -18.68
C GLU A 171 -10.87 2.55 -18.84
N TRP A 172 -12.10 3.08 -18.92
CA TRP A 172 -13.30 2.27 -19.10
C TRP A 172 -13.52 1.99 -20.60
N ILE A 173 -13.10 0.82 -21.07
CA ILE A 173 -13.28 0.42 -22.48
C ILE A 173 -14.68 -0.18 -22.69
N GLY A 174 -15.73 0.63 -22.52
CA GLY A 174 -17.11 0.35 -22.94
C GLY A 174 -17.78 -0.96 -22.45
N GLN A 175 -19.09 -1.09 -22.71
CA GLN A 175 -19.81 -2.36 -22.51
C GLN A 175 -19.50 -3.28 -23.69
N ALA A 176 -18.39 -4.01 -23.63
CA ALA A 176 -18.11 -5.01 -24.64
C ALA A 176 -18.86 -6.31 -24.32
N GLN A 177 -20.12 -6.39 -24.77
CA GLN A 177 -20.87 -7.64 -24.77
C GLN A 177 -20.29 -8.56 -25.84
N TYR A 178 -19.25 -9.30 -25.48
CA TYR A 178 -18.80 -10.42 -26.30
C TYR A 178 -19.62 -11.64 -25.89
N ASP A 179 -20.41 -12.14 -26.84
CA ASP A 179 -20.70 -13.57 -26.95
C ASP A 179 -19.58 -14.17 -27.80
N PRO A 180 -18.38 -14.47 -27.24
CA PRO A 180 -17.29 -14.98 -28.05
C PRO A 180 -17.66 -16.40 -28.51
N GLN A 181 -18.08 -16.54 -29.76
CA GLN A 181 -18.11 -17.84 -30.41
C GLN A 181 -16.67 -18.31 -30.61
N LEU A 182 -16.22 -19.22 -29.75
CA LEU A 182 -14.94 -19.88 -29.89
C LEU A 182 -15.01 -20.83 -31.10
N ILE A 183 -14.51 -20.40 -32.26
CA ILE A 183 -14.28 -21.28 -33.42
C ILE A 183 -12.77 -21.48 -33.55
N GLY A 184 -12.25 -22.53 -32.90
CA GLY A 184 -10.84 -22.89 -32.96
C GLY A 184 -10.45 -23.87 -31.85
N PHE A 185 -9.33 -24.58 -32.06
CA PHE A 185 -8.71 -25.40 -31.01
C PHE A 185 -7.77 -24.54 -30.19
N ILE A 186 -7.88 -24.58 -28.86
CA ILE A 186 -6.82 -24.13 -27.97
C ILE A 186 -5.74 -25.20 -28.07
N GLU A 187 -4.70 -24.95 -28.87
CA GLU A 187 -3.54 -25.83 -28.96
C GLU A 187 -2.77 -25.73 -27.63
N GLY A 188 -2.94 -26.73 -26.77
CA GLY A 188 -2.10 -26.88 -25.58
C GLY A 188 -0.65 -27.15 -25.98
N THR A 189 0.29 -26.90 -25.06
CA THR A 189 1.70 -27.31 -25.20
C THR A 189 1.78 -28.72 -25.76
N PRO A 190 2.62 -28.96 -26.80
CA PRO A 190 2.58 -30.19 -27.58
C PRO A 190 2.69 -31.42 -26.66
N PRO A 191 1.86 -32.46 -26.86
CA PRO A 191 1.93 -33.65 -26.03
C PRO A 191 3.30 -34.32 -26.25
N CYS A 192 4.09 -34.38 -25.18
CA CYS A 192 5.29 -35.19 -25.14
C CYS A 192 4.90 -36.66 -25.40
N SER A 193 5.37 -37.19 -26.52
CA SER A 193 5.10 -38.57 -26.94
C SER A 193 5.98 -39.54 -26.16
N TRP A 194 5.39 -40.48 -25.39
CA TRP A 194 5.86 -41.87 -25.29
C TRP A 194 4.71 -42.81 -24.88
N ARG A 195 4.47 -43.82 -25.73
CA ARG A 195 3.70 -45.09 -25.61
C ARG A 195 3.77 -45.75 -24.21
N GLU A 196 2.82 -46.52 -23.65
CA GLU A 196 1.59 -47.25 -24.09
C GLU A 196 0.82 -47.77 -22.82
N PRO A 197 -0.27 -48.57 -22.92
CA PRO A 197 -1.69 -48.18 -22.94
C PRO A 197 -2.48 -48.60 -21.66
N ASP A 198 -3.80 -48.51 -21.72
CA ASP A 198 -4.83 -48.96 -20.76
C ASP A 198 -5.24 -47.98 -19.64
N ARG A 199 -6.16 -47.07 -20.01
CA ARG A 199 -7.53 -47.06 -19.47
C ARG A 199 -8.40 -46.08 -20.26
N GLN A 200 -9.15 -46.63 -21.20
CA GLN A 200 -10.18 -45.93 -21.95
C GLN A 200 -11.34 -45.60 -20.99
N ILE A 201 -11.47 -44.35 -20.53
CA ILE A 201 -12.71 -43.88 -19.91
C ILE A 201 -13.68 -43.57 -21.05
N ALA A 202 -14.55 -44.53 -21.35
CA ALA A 202 -15.63 -44.35 -22.30
C ALA A 202 -16.74 -43.50 -21.65
N ILE A 203 -16.94 -42.27 -22.16
CA ILE A 203 -18.18 -41.51 -21.94
C ILE A 203 -19.17 -41.97 -23.01
N ARG A 204 -20.26 -42.64 -22.59
CA ARG A 204 -21.33 -43.10 -23.49
C ARG A 204 -22.22 -41.92 -23.92
N PRO A 205 -22.66 -41.85 -25.19
CA PRO A 205 -23.63 -40.86 -25.63
C PRO A 205 -25.08 -41.28 -25.31
N GLU A 206 -25.85 -40.27 -24.89
CA GLU A 206 -27.31 -40.04 -24.97
C GLU A 206 -28.27 -41.24 -25.11
N GLN A 207 -29.19 -41.37 -24.14
CA GLN A 207 -30.47 -42.04 -24.35
C GLN A 207 -31.51 -41.01 -24.84
N LEU A 208 -31.87 -41.08 -26.12
CA LEU A 208 -33.19 -40.68 -26.60
C LEU A 208 -34.16 -41.84 -26.31
N ASP A 209 -35.18 -41.61 -25.48
CA ASP A 209 -36.40 -42.42 -25.49
C ASP A 209 -37.55 -41.56 -26.00
N ARG A 210 -38.17 -42.03 -27.09
CA ARG A 210 -39.45 -41.55 -27.62
C ARG A 210 -40.50 -42.60 -27.25
N SER A 211 -41.52 -42.23 -26.49
CA SER A 211 -42.85 -42.81 -26.67
C SER A 211 -43.95 -41.85 -26.23
N GLU A 212 -45.05 -41.92 -26.96
CA GLU A 212 -46.11 -40.93 -27.10
C GLU A 212 -47.24 -41.04 -26.06
N ALA A 213 -48.05 -39.96 -26.03
CA ALA A 213 -49.51 -39.95 -25.86
C ALA A 213 -50.11 -39.94 -24.43
N GLY A 214 -50.92 -38.91 -24.15
CA GLY A 214 -51.95 -39.02 -23.09
C GLY A 214 -52.48 -37.72 -22.46
N ARG A 215 -53.28 -36.96 -23.22
CA ARG A 215 -54.41 -36.07 -22.85
C ARG A 215 -54.67 -35.61 -21.37
N ARG A 216 -55.11 -34.33 -21.30
CA ARG A 216 -56.20 -33.69 -20.50
C ARG A 216 -55.84 -32.79 -19.30
N CYS A 217 -56.86 -32.02 -18.92
CA CYS A 217 -56.94 -30.64 -18.46
C CYS A 217 -57.62 -30.53 -17.08
N GLY A 218 -57.42 -29.41 -16.38
CA GLY A 218 -58.16 -28.95 -15.18
C GLY A 218 -57.49 -29.36 -13.87
N VAL A 219 -57.30 -28.50 -12.87
CA VAL A 219 -58.00 -27.27 -12.44
C VAL A 219 -56.98 -26.20 -12.10
#